data_AF-A0A959VXV6-F1
#
_entry.id   AF-A0A959VXV6-F1
#
_cell.length_a   1.000
_cell.length_b   1.000
_cell.length_c   1.000
_cell.angle_alpha   90.00
_cell.angle_beta   90.00
_cell.angle_gamma   90.00
#
_symmetry.space_group_name_H-M   'P 1'
#
loop_
_entity.id
_entity.type
_entity.pdbx_description
1 polymer ?
#
loop_
_entity_poly.entity_id
_entity_poly.type
_entity_poly.pdbx_seq_one_letter_code
_entity_poly.pdbx_strand_id
1 'polypeptide(L)'
;MHRDEREWIWPDFGEQELIDRLLMPEPDFHNLWLNMMDQMPPREYSDEVFETGTGYPWPRPDGSFILGEGEGRLLSELETAEREALLEEFTGPGSGRTPMLAIGSNASPEGLWRKFGHFEDPADRTLLAVAGRIHDFDVAATAELALYGALPATIVPSQGTKVSAMAVWLTDAQLTQLAWAEIPYWIGRLDTRFEFEPVVAEAGQEGFDRALVFVNRFGAFGPHGHPLALGAIPAEDRTVPALSQVELLRLTAELTYGSAVTAEQLVRRAFENPNETGAAVTGIMRSNSIPFESDRWTPYPGPGGRSPAG
;
A
#
# COMPACT_ATOMS: atom_id res chain seq x y z
N MET A 1 31.06 -4.52 10.91
CA MET A 1 31.36 -5.61 9.95
C MET A 1 30.31 -5.49 8.87
N HIS A 2 30.67 -4.80 7.79
CA HIS A 2 29.78 -4.49 6.67
C HIS A 2 29.24 -5.79 6.07
N ARG A 3 27.94 -6.04 6.25
CA ARG A 3 27.24 -7.00 5.39
C ARG A 3 27.21 -6.37 4.01
N ASP A 4 28.05 -6.95 3.16
CA ASP A 4 28.08 -6.95 1.71
C ASP A 4 26.88 -6.25 1.05
N GLU A 5 27.19 -5.24 0.24
CA GLU A 5 26.33 -4.61 -0.75
C GLU A 5 25.94 -5.66 -1.80
N ARG A 6 25.13 -6.65 -1.42
CA ARG A 6 24.44 -7.48 -2.40
C ARG A 6 23.62 -6.50 -3.24
N GLU A 7 24.03 -6.39 -4.50
CA GLU A 7 23.37 -5.63 -5.54
C GLU A 7 21.86 -5.93 -5.43
N TRP A 8 21.07 -4.89 -5.17
CA TRP A 8 19.63 -5.05 -5.05
C TRP A 8 19.09 -5.53 -6.39
N ILE A 9 18.48 -6.71 -6.40
CA ILE A 9 17.88 -7.27 -7.61
C ILE A 9 16.49 -6.65 -7.74
N TRP A 10 16.30 -5.85 -8.79
CA TRP A 10 14.97 -5.32 -9.12
C TRP A 10 14.10 -6.42 -9.71
N PRO A 11 12.78 -6.39 -9.43
CA PRO A 11 11.85 -7.35 -10.02
C PRO A 11 11.83 -7.18 -11.54
N ASP A 12 11.74 -8.30 -12.24
CA ASP A 12 11.46 -8.31 -13.67
C ASP A 12 9.98 -8.60 -13.86
N PHE A 13 9.23 -7.58 -14.27
CA PHE A 13 7.79 -7.71 -14.46
C PHE A 13 7.42 -8.51 -15.71
N GLY A 14 8.35 -8.72 -16.65
CA GLY A 14 8.13 -9.53 -17.87
C GLY A 14 7.07 -8.98 -18.86
N GLU A 15 6.32 -7.95 -18.49
CA GLU A 15 5.20 -7.39 -19.24
C GLU A 15 5.45 -5.92 -19.63
N GLN A 16 5.67 -5.68 -20.92
CA GLN A 16 6.03 -4.34 -21.41
C GLN A 16 4.97 -3.28 -21.10
N GLU A 17 3.67 -3.60 -21.19
CA GLU A 17 2.59 -2.65 -20.90
C GLU A 17 2.59 -2.21 -19.41
N LEU A 18 2.86 -3.14 -18.51
CA LEU A 18 3.01 -2.84 -17.09
C LEU A 18 4.22 -1.94 -16.85
N ILE A 19 5.36 -2.28 -17.47
CA ILE A 19 6.60 -1.50 -17.35
C ILE A 19 6.38 -0.09 -17.88
N ASP A 20 5.77 0.07 -19.06
CA ASP A 20 5.46 1.37 -19.66
C ASP A 20 4.59 2.22 -18.73
N ARG A 21 3.58 1.61 -18.07
CA ARG A 21 2.75 2.31 -17.07
C ARG A 21 3.53 2.67 -15.81
N LEU A 22 4.36 1.78 -15.29
CA LEU A 22 5.18 2.03 -14.11
C LEU A 22 6.19 3.17 -14.35
N LEU A 23 6.75 3.25 -15.56
CA LEU A 23 7.72 4.28 -15.95
C LEU A 23 7.08 5.54 -16.55
N MET A 24 5.74 5.57 -16.66
CA MET A 24 5.01 6.68 -17.26
C MET A 24 5.30 8.00 -16.52
N PRO A 25 5.73 9.06 -17.22
CA PRO A 25 5.94 10.39 -16.64
C PRO A 25 4.65 10.93 -16.01
N GLU A 26 4.78 11.73 -14.95
CA GLU A 26 3.63 12.24 -14.19
C GLU A 26 2.57 12.97 -15.03
N PRO A 27 2.92 13.86 -15.99
CA PRO A 27 1.90 14.54 -16.79
C PRO A 27 1.04 13.57 -17.60
N ASP A 28 1.66 12.54 -18.17
CA ASP A 28 0.99 11.53 -18.98
C ASP A 28 0.16 10.59 -18.10
N PHE A 29 0.70 10.19 -16.94
CA PHE A 29 -0.01 9.38 -15.96
C PHE A 29 -1.27 10.09 -15.44
N HIS A 30 -1.17 11.40 -15.19
CA HIS A 30 -2.31 12.18 -14.74
C HIS A 30 -3.41 12.24 -15.80
N ASN A 31 -3.05 12.42 -17.08
CA ASN A 31 -4.03 12.37 -18.17
C ASN A 31 -4.67 10.98 -18.28
N LEU A 32 -3.89 9.90 -18.15
CA LEU A 32 -4.41 8.54 -18.09
C LEU A 32 -5.41 8.38 -16.94
N TRP A 33 -5.06 8.82 -15.75
CA TRP A 33 -5.91 8.72 -14.56
C TRP A 33 -7.23 9.48 -14.70
N LEU A 34 -7.19 10.74 -15.16
CA LEU A 34 -8.39 11.54 -15.39
C LEU A 34 -9.29 10.91 -16.46
N ASN A 35 -8.70 10.40 -17.55
CA ASN A 35 -9.45 9.69 -18.57
C ASN A 35 -10.12 8.43 -18.01
N MET A 36 -9.44 7.67 -17.16
CA MET A 36 -10.03 6.50 -16.49
C MET A 36 -11.21 6.90 -15.58
N MET A 37 -11.08 7.99 -14.82
CA MET A 37 -12.17 8.49 -13.97
C MET A 37 -13.35 9.00 -14.78
N ASP A 38 -13.12 9.66 -15.92
CA ASP A 38 -14.18 10.15 -16.82
C ASP A 38 -14.92 9.02 -17.56
N GLN A 39 -14.29 7.86 -17.73
CA GLN A 39 -14.95 6.68 -18.30
C GLN A 39 -15.65 5.81 -17.24
N MET A 40 -15.59 6.18 -15.96
CA MET A 40 -16.20 5.41 -14.90
C MET A 40 -17.73 5.54 -14.94
N PRO A 41 -18.49 4.44 -15.15
CA PRO A 41 -19.94 4.54 -15.15
C PRO A 41 -20.47 4.86 -13.74
N PRO A 42 -21.62 5.52 -13.63
CA PRO A 42 -22.37 5.59 -12.37
C PRO A 42 -22.59 4.21 -11.77
N ARG A 43 -22.49 4.15 -10.45
CA ARG A 43 -22.64 2.95 -9.63
C ARG A 43 -23.68 3.22 -8.56
N GLU A 44 -24.37 2.17 -8.13
CA GLU A 44 -25.34 2.26 -7.05
C GLU A 44 -24.62 2.51 -5.72
N TYR A 45 -25.08 3.52 -4.99
CA TYR A 45 -24.67 3.72 -3.60
C TYR A 45 -25.48 2.79 -2.69
N SER A 46 -24.81 2.23 -1.68
CA SER A 46 -25.45 1.56 -0.54
C SER A 46 -24.69 1.85 0.76
N ASP A 47 -25.33 1.62 1.89
CA ASP A 47 -24.67 1.73 3.20
C ASP A 47 -23.51 0.73 3.33
N GLU A 48 -23.64 -0.47 2.74
CA GLU A 48 -22.58 -1.48 2.67
C GLU A 48 -21.35 -0.98 1.89
N VAL A 49 -21.54 -0.23 0.81
CA VAL A 49 -20.45 0.41 0.06
C VAL A 49 -19.74 1.44 0.93
N PHE A 50 -20.49 2.26 1.68
CA PHE A 50 -19.92 3.24 2.58
C PHE A 50 -19.14 2.59 3.73
N GLU A 51 -19.69 1.54 4.33
CA GLU A 51 -19.02 0.73 5.36
C GLU A 51 -17.74 0.07 4.80
N THR A 52 -17.79 -0.47 3.59
CA THR A 52 -16.62 -1.08 2.92
C THR A 52 -15.52 -0.05 2.68
N GLY A 53 -15.87 1.14 2.16
CA GLY A 53 -14.90 2.21 1.93
C GLY A 53 -14.30 2.73 3.23
N THR A 54 -15.14 3.06 4.21
CA THR A 54 -14.69 3.62 5.49
C THR A 54 -14.02 2.59 6.41
N GLY A 55 -14.19 1.30 6.12
CA GLY A 55 -13.46 0.19 6.75
C GLY A 55 -12.01 0.04 6.29
N TYR A 56 -11.54 0.81 5.30
CA TYR A 56 -10.13 0.82 4.88
C TYR A 56 -9.19 1.15 6.07
N PRO A 57 -8.05 0.44 6.27
CA PRO A 57 -7.35 -0.48 5.35
C PRO A 57 -7.75 -1.97 5.47
N TRP A 58 -9.01 -2.23 5.87
CA TRP A 58 -9.64 -3.53 6.05
C TRP A 58 -9.02 -4.42 7.14
N PRO A 59 -9.82 -5.35 7.72
CA PRO A 59 -9.35 -6.20 8.80
C PRO A 59 -8.11 -7.01 8.43
N ARG A 60 -7.22 -7.14 9.41
CA ARG A 60 -6.06 -8.04 9.41
C ARG A 60 -5.92 -8.69 10.79
N PRO A 61 -5.35 -9.90 10.88
CA PRO A 61 -5.10 -10.55 12.16
C PRO A 61 -4.14 -9.73 13.03
N ASP A 62 -4.25 -9.90 14.35
CA ASP A 62 -3.28 -9.35 15.30
C ASP A 62 -2.05 -10.25 15.36
N GLY A 63 -1.10 -9.99 14.46
CA GLY A 63 0.15 -10.73 14.32
C GLY A 63 0.39 -11.29 12.93
N SER A 64 1.54 -11.94 12.76
CA SER A 64 1.96 -12.57 11.51
C SER A 64 1.07 -13.76 11.16
N PHE A 65 0.81 -13.95 9.88
CA PHE A 65 0.01 -15.06 9.39
C PHE A 65 0.58 -15.65 8.09
N ILE A 66 0.28 -16.93 7.88
CA ILE A 66 0.37 -17.58 6.58
C ILE A 66 -1.03 -17.64 5.99
N LEU A 67 -1.18 -17.22 4.74
CA LEU A 67 -2.40 -17.33 3.96
C LEU A 67 -2.22 -18.45 2.93
N GLY A 68 -3.14 -19.41 2.89
CA GLY A 68 -3.18 -20.47 1.88
C GLY A 68 -4.56 -21.11 1.82
N GLU A 69 -5.01 -21.51 0.62
CA GLU A 69 -6.34 -22.12 0.40
C GLU A 69 -7.51 -21.30 0.98
N GLY A 70 -7.39 -19.98 1.01
CA GLY A 70 -8.42 -19.06 1.54
C GLY A 70 -8.43 -18.92 3.06
N GLU A 71 -7.55 -19.61 3.77
CA GLU A 71 -7.46 -19.58 5.22
C GLU A 71 -6.16 -18.91 5.69
N GLY A 72 -6.30 -17.95 6.62
CA GLY A 72 -5.19 -17.35 7.33
C GLY A 72 -4.95 -18.07 8.65
N ARG A 73 -3.74 -18.56 8.90
CA ARG A 73 -3.32 -19.14 10.19
C ARG A 73 -2.27 -18.23 10.84
N LEU A 74 -2.45 -17.92 12.13
CA LEU A 74 -1.48 -17.12 12.86
C LEU A 74 -0.20 -17.91 13.08
N LEU A 75 0.96 -17.27 12.91
CA LEU A 75 2.25 -17.91 13.18
C LEU A 75 2.42 -18.27 14.67
N SER A 76 1.77 -17.51 15.56
CA SER A 76 1.76 -17.77 17.01
C SER A 76 1.04 -19.07 17.39
N GLU A 77 0.17 -19.59 16.52
CA GLU A 77 -0.54 -20.85 16.70
C GLU A 77 0.25 -22.06 16.17
N LEU A 78 1.36 -21.82 15.46
CA LEU A 78 2.23 -22.87 14.95
C LEU A 78 3.26 -23.27 15.99
N GLU A 79 3.63 -24.56 15.99
CA GLU A 79 4.78 -25.06 16.75
C GLU A 79 6.08 -24.39 16.27
N THR A 80 7.03 -24.17 17.18
CA THR A 80 8.26 -23.41 16.89
C THR A 80 9.00 -23.92 15.65
N ALA A 81 9.16 -25.24 15.51
CA ALA A 81 9.87 -25.84 14.37
C ALA A 81 9.11 -25.67 13.04
N GLU A 82 7.77 -25.72 13.05
CA GLU A 82 6.94 -25.46 11.85
C GLU A 82 7.07 -23.99 11.44
N ARG A 83 7.01 -23.07 12.41
CA ARG A 83 7.18 -21.64 12.20
C ARG A 83 8.55 -21.31 11.62
N GLU A 84 9.63 -21.84 12.19
CA GLU A 84 11.00 -21.64 11.71
C GLU A 84 11.18 -22.14 10.27
N ALA A 85 10.65 -23.32 9.96
CA ALA A 85 10.71 -23.89 8.61
C ALA A 85 9.96 -23.02 7.59
N LEU A 86 8.77 -22.52 7.97
CA LEU A 86 7.97 -21.64 7.12
C LEU A 86 8.66 -20.29 6.88
N LEU A 87 9.26 -19.71 7.93
CA LEU A 87 10.05 -18.49 7.79
C LEU A 87 11.23 -18.70 6.85
N GLU A 88 11.98 -19.79 6.98
CA GLU A 88 13.10 -20.09 6.07
C GLU A 88 12.62 -20.32 4.63
N GLU A 89 11.50 -21.02 4.42
CA GLU A 89 10.93 -21.26 3.08
C GLU A 89 10.59 -19.96 2.35
N PHE A 90 9.94 -19.01 3.04
CA PHE A 90 9.46 -17.77 2.41
C PHE A 90 10.51 -16.66 2.36
N THR A 91 11.37 -16.59 3.38
CA THR A 91 12.28 -15.44 3.59
C THR A 91 13.74 -15.78 3.35
N GLY A 92 14.07 -17.08 3.29
CA GLY A 92 15.44 -17.56 3.11
C GLY A 92 16.02 -17.18 1.74
N PRO A 93 17.36 -17.21 1.58
CA PRO A 93 18.04 -16.81 0.34
C PRO A 93 17.61 -17.62 -0.90
N GLY A 94 17.10 -18.83 -0.71
CA GLY A 94 16.64 -19.71 -1.79
C GLY A 94 15.15 -19.56 -2.13
N SER A 95 14.40 -18.71 -1.42
CA SER A 95 12.95 -18.54 -1.63
C SER A 95 12.59 -17.99 -3.01
N GLY A 96 13.48 -17.18 -3.60
CA GLY A 96 13.19 -16.42 -4.81
C GLY A 96 12.09 -15.36 -4.62
N ARG A 97 11.64 -15.12 -3.39
CA ARG A 97 10.54 -14.19 -3.09
C ARG A 97 11.05 -12.80 -2.75
N THR A 98 10.31 -11.79 -3.20
CA THR A 98 10.66 -10.38 -2.98
C THR A 98 9.92 -9.83 -1.76
N PRO A 99 10.62 -9.25 -0.76
CA PRO A 99 9.98 -8.63 0.38
C PRO A 99 9.36 -7.28 -0.02
N MET A 100 8.11 -7.07 0.38
CA MET A 100 7.37 -5.83 0.19
C MET A 100 6.67 -5.39 1.48
N LEU A 101 6.73 -4.10 1.79
CA LEU A 101 5.96 -3.48 2.87
C LEU A 101 4.52 -3.28 2.42
N ALA A 102 3.60 -3.93 3.12
CA ALA A 102 2.16 -3.81 2.98
C ALA A 102 1.61 -2.84 4.05
N ILE A 103 1.50 -1.57 3.66
CA ILE A 103 1.08 -0.45 4.53
C ILE A 103 -0.43 -0.15 4.47
N GLY A 104 -1.16 -0.80 3.56
CA GLY A 104 -2.58 -0.54 3.30
C GLY A 104 -3.37 -1.84 3.18
N SER A 105 -4.22 -1.93 2.14
CA SER A 105 -5.07 -3.09 1.86
C SER A 105 -4.30 -4.39 1.56
N ASN A 106 -3.03 -4.30 1.14
CA ASN A 106 -2.15 -5.46 0.90
C ASN A 106 -1.72 -6.20 2.17
N ALA A 107 -2.32 -5.88 3.32
CA ALA A 107 -2.15 -6.60 4.57
C ALA A 107 -3.45 -7.29 5.04
N SER A 108 -4.55 -7.16 4.29
CA SER A 108 -5.81 -7.85 4.58
C SER A 108 -5.81 -9.25 3.95
N PRO A 109 -6.01 -10.33 4.72
CA PRO A 109 -6.04 -11.69 4.17
C PRO A 109 -7.09 -11.87 3.07
N GLU A 110 -8.30 -11.35 3.27
CA GLU A 110 -9.37 -11.42 2.27
C GLU A 110 -9.01 -10.63 1.00
N GLY A 111 -8.44 -9.44 1.17
CA GLY A 111 -7.96 -8.62 0.06
C GLY A 111 -6.88 -9.32 -0.76
N LEU A 112 -5.92 -9.97 -0.09
CA LEU A 112 -4.86 -10.74 -0.72
C LEU A 112 -5.40 -12.01 -1.40
N TRP A 113 -6.33 -12.73 -0.75
CA TRP A 113 -6.93 -13.92 -1.34
C TRP A 113 -7.72 -13.60 -2.62
N ARG A 114 -8.47 -12.49 -2.63
CA ARG A 114 -9.15 -12.01 -3.85
C ARG A 114 -8.16 -11.73 -5.00
N LYS A 115 -6.94 -11.31 -4.68
CA LYS A 115 -5.89 -11.02 -5.67
C LYS A 115 -5.14 -12.26 -6.14
N PHE A 116 -4.99 -13.31 -5.32
CA PHE A 116 -4.09 -14.42 -5.63
C PHE A 116 -4.76 -15.79 -5.72
N GLY A 117 -5.92 -15.98 -5.09
CA GLY A 117 -6.58 -17.29 -4.97
C GLY A 117 -7.00 -17.92 -6.31
N HIS A 118 -6.95 -17.16 -7.40
CA HIS A 118 -7.25 -17.63 -8.76
C HIS A 118 -6.03 -18.21 -9.50
N PHE A 119 -4.82 -18.12 -8.96
CA PHE A 119 -3.63 -18.67 -9.59
C PHE A 119 -3.65 -20.21 -9.58
N GLU A 120 -3.15 -20.83 -10.65
CA GLU A 120 -3.08 -22.30 -10.76
C GLU A 120 -1.99 -22.89 -9.85
N ASP A 121 -0.84 -22.21 -9.75
CA ASP A 121 0.27 -22.65 -8.91
C ASP A 121 -0.04 -22.42 -7.41
N PRO A 122 -0.02 -23.47 -6.56
CA PRO A 122 -0.18 -23.30 -5.12
C PRO A 122 0.82 -22.32 -4.48
N ALA A 123 2.05 -22.22 -5.01
CA ALA A 123 3.05 -21.29 -4.51
C ALA A 123 2.62 -19.82 -4.71
N ASP A 124 1.88 -19.52 -5.78
CA ASP A 124 1.34 -18.20 -6.06
C ASP A 124 0.04 -17.92 -5.29
N ARG A 125 -0.63 -18.96 -4.77
CA ARG A 125 -1.79 -18.82 -3.88
C ARG A 125 -1.43 -18.71 -2.40
N THR A 126 -0.17 -18.98 -2.04
CA THR A 126 0.30 -18.96 -0.65
C THR A 126 1.14 -17.73 -0.37
N LEU A 127 0.96 -17.12 0.80
CA LEU A 127 1.66 -15.89 1.16
C LEU A 127 1.93 -15.82 2.67
N LEU A 128 3.18 -15.56 3.03
CA LEU A 128 3.57 -15.18 4.37
C LEU A 128 3.45 -13.66 4.54
N ALA A 129 2.74 -13.23 5.58
CA ALA A 129 2.69 -11.85 6.05
C ALA A 129 3.26 -11.77 7.47
N VAL A 130 4.33 -11.00 7.65
CA VAL A 130 4.99 -10.78 8.94
C VAL A 130 4.63 -9.41 9.49
N ALA A 131 4.05 -9.37 10.69
CA ALA A 131 3.76 -8.14 11.39
C ALA A 131 5.04 -7.49 11.92
N GLY A 132 5.07 -6.17 11.92
CA GLY A 132 6.22 -5.42 12.40
C GLY A 132 6.02 -3.92 12.37
N ARG A 133 7.13 -3.18 12.55
CA ARG A 133 7.14 -1.72 12.57
C ARG A 133 8.16 -1.16 11.59
N ILE A 134 7.73 -0.21 10.77
CA ILE A 134 8.62 0.60 9.91
C ILE A 134 9.14 1.77 10.75
N HIS A 135 10.46 1.96 10.81
CA HIS A 135 11.08 3.06 11.55
C HIS A 135 11.21 4.32 10.69
N ASP A 136 11.06 5.49 11.31
CA ASP A 136 11.21 6.83 10.74
C ASP A 136 10.29 7.16 9.54
N PHE A 137 9.19 6.42 9.43
CA PHE A 137 8.12 6.65 8.47
C PHE A 137 6.77 6.51 9.16
N ASP A 138 5.74 7.11 8.56
CA ASP A 138 4.35 6.94 8.94
C ASP A 138 3.52 6.59 7.69
N VAL A 139 2.26 6.22 7.90
CA VAL A 139 1.30 5.91 6.84
C VAL A 139 0.19 6.96 6.82
N ALA A 140 0.16 7.74 5.75
CA ALA A 140 -0.77 8.82 5.51
C ALA A 140 -1.88 8.45 4.54
N ALA A 141 -2.98 9.21 4.59
CA ALA A 141 -4.01 9.19 3.57
C ALA A 141 -3.45 9.77 2.26
N THR A 142 -3.78 9.17 1.12
CA THR A 142 -3.41 9.70 -0.19
C THR A 142 -4.23 10.95 -0.52
N ALA A 143 -3.64 11.84 -1.33
CA ALA A 143 -4.36 12.94 -1.96
C ALA A 143 -5.17 12.44 -3.19
N GLU A 144 -6.02 11.44 -2.96
CA GLU A 144 -6.82 10.77 -3.99
C GLU A 144 -8.04 10.10 -3.32
N LEU A 145 -9.21 10.24 -3.93
CA LEU A 145 -10.39 9.46 -3.55
C LEU A 145 -10.45 8.21 -4.43
N ALA A 146 -10.24 7.05 -3.81
CA ALA A 146 -10.31 5.78 -4.52
C ALA A 146 -11.76 5.45 -4.93
N LEU A 147 -11.89 4.61 -5.96
CA LEU A 147 -13.19 4.19 -6.51
C LEU A 147 -14.11 3.54 -5.47
N TYR A 148 -13.56 2.92 -4.44
CA TYR A 148 -14.32 2.30 -3.33
C TYR A 148 -14.68 3.30 -2.21
N GLY A 149 -14.50 4.61 -2.41
CA GLY A 149 -15.00 5.64 -1.51
C GLY A 149 -14.16 5.85 -0.24
N ALA A 150 -12.83 5.69 -0.35
CA ALA A 150 -11.89 5.90 0.74
C ALA A 150 -10.70 6.73 0.28
N LEU A 151 -9.90 7.23 1.22
CA LEU A 151 -8.55 7.73 0.94
C LEU A 151 -7.54 6.62 1.29
N PRO A 152 -6.93 5.96 0.29
CA PRO A 152 -5.93 4.92 0.49
C PRO A 152 -4.71 5.34 1.31
N ALA A 153 -3.87 4.36 1.63
CA ALA A 153 -2.59 4.56 2.31
C ALA A 153 -1.48 4.99 1.34
N THR A 154 -0.59 5.86 1.81
CA THR A 154 0.75 6.04 1.26
C THR A 154 1.76 6.29 2.38
N ILE A 155 3.02 5.96 2.13
CA ILE A 155 4.08 6.14 3.12
C ILE A 155 4.60 7.57 3.08
N VAL A 156 4.95 8.14 4.24
CA VAL A 156 5.55 9.46 4.37
C VAL A 156 6.72 9.43 5.35
N PRO A 157 7.80 10.20 5.12
CA PRO A 157 8.86 10.35 6.11
C PRO A 157 8.29 10.92 7.42
N SER A 158 8.69 10.35 8.56
CA SER A 158 8.30 10.82 9.88
C SER A 158 9.35 10.40 10.90
N GLN A 159 10.36 11.24 11.10
CA GLN A 159 11.51 10.92 11.95
C GLN A 159 11.08 10.56 13.37
N GLY A 160 11.58 9.44 13.89
CA GLY A 160 11.26 8.92 15.22
C GLY A 160 9.98 8.10 15.29
N THR A 161 9.08 8.18 14.31
CA THR A 161 7.85 7.37 14.28
C THR A 161 8.16 5.91 14.00
N LYS A 162 7.46 5.00 14.68
CA LYS A 162 7.46 3.57 14.36
C LYS A 162 6.03 3.14 14.03
N VAL A 163 5.72 3.03 12.74
CA VAL A 163 4.37 2.70 12.27
C VAL A 163 4.20 1.21 12.05
N SER A 164 3.08 0.65 12.51
CA SER A 164 2.73 -0.75 12.29
C SER A 164 2.45 -1.03 10.82
N ALA A 165 3.02 -2.11 10.29
CA ALA A 165 2.74 -2.60 8.94
C ALA A 165 2.93 -4.13 8.88
N MET A 166 2.63 -4.71 7.72
CA MET A 166 3.02 -6.08 7.39
C MET A 166 4.16 -6.05 6.36
N ALA A 167 5.06 -7.01 6.41
CA ALA A 167 5.94 -7.37 5.30
C ALA A 167 5.42 -8.66 4.65
N VAL A 168 5.39 -8.70 3.33
CA VAL A 168 4.96 -9.87 2.56
C VAL A 168 6.07 -10.34 1.62
N TRP A 169 6.18 -11.66 1.41
CA TRP A 169 7.18 -12.27 0.51
C TRP A 169 6.51 -12.81 -0.74
N LEU A 170 6.67 -12.08 -1.83
CA LEU A 170 5.91 -12.27 -3.06
C LEU A 170 6.71 -13.06 -4.09
N THR A 171 6.06 -14.00 -4.78
CA THR A 171 6.57 -14.50 -6.06
C THR A 171 6.51 -13.39 -7.13
N ASP A 172 7.18 -13.61 -8.26
CA ASP A 172 7.12 -12.67 -9.39
C ASP A 172 5.67 -12.51 -9.90
N ALA A 173 4.91 -13.61 -9.98
CA ALA A 173 3.49 -13.57 -10.38
C ALA A 173 2.63 -12.75 -9.41
N GLN A 174 2.81 -12.96 -8.10
CA GLN A 174 2.11 -12.18 -7.07
C GLN A 174 2.48 -10.69 -7.15
N LEU A 175 3.76 -10.36 -7.32
CA LEU A 175 4.23 -8.98 -7.41
C LEU A 175 3.72 -8.28 -8.67
N THR A 176 3.74 -8.94 -9.82
CA THR A 176 3.17 -8.45 -11.09
C THR A 176 1.67 -8.17 -10.94
N GLN A 177 0.92 -9.09 -10.34
CA GLN A 177 -0.50 -8.91 -10.07
C GLN A 177 -0.80 -7.73 -9.14
N LEU A 178 0.02 -7.53 -8.09
CA LEU A 178 -0.10 -6.34 -7.25
C LEU A 178 0.19 -5.06 -8.04
N ALA A 179 1.26 -5.03 -8.82
CA ALA A 179 1.62 -3.86 -9.61
C ALA A 179 0.52 -3.48 -10.61
N TRP A 180 -0.18 -4.46 -11.20
CA TRP A 180 -1.38 -4.24 -12.01
C TRP A 180 -2.53 -3.60 -11.23
N ALA A 181 -2.78 -4.05 -10.00
CA ALA A 181 -3.85 -3.55 -9.16
C ALA A 181 -3.58 -2.16 -8.56
N GLU A 182 -2.32 -1.82 -8.30
CA GLU A 182 -1.90 -0.56 -7.66
C GLU A 182 -1.68 0.55 -8.70
N ILE A 183 -2.75 0.91 -9.42
CA ILE A 183 -2.68 1.83 -10.57
C ILE A 183 -2.03 3.18 -10.26
N PRO A 184 -2.43 3.93 -9.21
CA PRO A 184 -1.88 5.25 -8.90
C PRO A 184 -0.59 5.21 -8.09
N TYR A 185 0.13 4.09 -8.06
CA TYR A 185 1.34 3.95 -7.27
C TYR A 185 2.60 3.79 -8.13
N TRP A 186 3.69 4.34 -7.63
CA TRP A 186 5.03 3.89 -7.97
C TRP A 186 5.38 2.67 -7.13
N ILE A 187 6.26 1.83 -7.68
CA ILE A 187 6.99 0.83 -6.92
C ILE A 187 8.45 1.26 -6.81
N GLY A 188 9.09 0.91 -5.70
CA GLY A 188 10.49 1.22 -5.47
C GLY A 188 10.97 0.63 -4.16
N ARG A 189 12.28 0.74 -3.93
CA ARG A 189 12.96 0.26 -2.74
C ARG A 189 13.01 1.36 -1.69
N LEU A 190 12.61 1.02 -0.47
CA LEU A 190 12.80 1.85 0.70
C LEU A 190 13.91 1.28 1.58
N ASP A 191 14.90 2.11 1.89
CA ASP A 191 16.02 1.79 2.77
C ASP A 191 15.66 2.23 4.20
N THR A 192 14.97 1.37 4.94
CA THR A 192 14.61 1.63 6.33
C THR A 192 14.48 0.34 7.14
N ARG A 193 14.68 0.46 8.45
CA ARG A 193 14.47 -0.66 9.37
C ARG A 193 12.99 -1.01 9.43
N PHE A 194 12.69 -2.25 9.09
CA PHE A 194 11.46 -2.91 9.47
C PHE A 194 11.77 -3.92 10.58
N GLU A 195 11.24 -3.68 11.77
CA GLU A 195 11.42 -4.51 12.96
C GLU A 195 10.28 -5.53 13.04
N PHE A 196 10.62 -6.82 13.04
CA PHE A 196 9.60 -7.88 13.16
C PHE A 196 9.02 -7.93 14.56
N GLU A 197 7.79 -8.42 14.66
CA GLU A 197 7.17 -8.69 15.96
C GLU A 197 7.90 -9.79 16.76
N PRO A 198 7.74 -9.84 18.10
CA PRO A 198 8.50 -10.74 18.96
C PRO A 198 8.45 -12.22 18.56
N VAL A 199 7.29 -12.73 18.17
CA VAL A 199 7.08 -14.15 17.83
C VAL A 199 7.92 -14.61 16.63
N VAL A 200 8.29 -13.69 15.73
CA VAL A 200 9.18 -13.93 14.59
C VAL A 200 10.64 -13.60 14.95
N ALA A 201 10.87 -12.56 15.75
CA ALA A 201 12.19 -12.23 16.28
C ALA A 201 12.82 -13.36 17.10
N GLU A 202 12.03 -14.04 17.93
CA GLU A 202 12.44 -15.20 18.71
C GLU A 202 12.86 -16.40 17.85
N ALA A 203 12.37 -16.49 16.60
CA ALA A 203 12.79 -17.48 15.61
C ALA A 203 14.11 -17.09 14.89
N GLY A 204 14.81 -16.05 15.35
CA GLY A 204 16.14 -15.65 14.86
C GLY A 204 16.14 -14.61 13.75
N GLN A 205 14.99 -14.00 13.44
CA GLN A 205 14.87 -12.96 12.41
C GLN A 205 14.37 -11.65 13.03
N GLU A 206 15.25 -10.66 13.21
CA GLU A 206 14.87 -9.40 13.89
C GLU A 206 14.22 -8.36 12.96
N GLY A 207 14.26 -8.59 11.64
CA GLY A 207 13.83 -7.63 10.64
C GLY A 207 14.77 -7.52 9.43
N PHE A 208 14.52 -6.50 8.61
CA PHE A 208 15.35 -6.14 7.45
C PHE A 208 15.46 -4.61 7.33
N ASP A 209 16.41 -4.15 6.52
CA ASP A 209 16.67 -2.72 6.31
C ASP A 209 16.31 -2.22 4.91
N ARG A 210 15.80 -3.10 4.04
CA ARG A 210 15.39 -2.78 2.66
C ARG A 210 14.23 -3.65 2.21
N ALA A 211 13.21 -3.05 1.61
CA ALA A 211 12.10 -3.75 0.97
C ALA A 211 11.47 -2.90 -0.14
N LEU A 212 10.65 -3.53 -0.98
CA LEU A 212 9.78 -2.78 -1.88
C LEU A 212 8.63 -2.13 -1.11
N VAL A 213 8.12 -1.00 -1.58
CA VAL A 213 6.87 -0.42 -1.11
C VAL A 213 6.19 0.32 -2.26
N PHE A 214 4.86 0.42 -2.19
CA PHE A 214 4.09 1.27 -3.09
C PHE A 214 3.99 2.69 -2.53
N VAL A 215 4.32 3.69 -3.36
CA VAL A 215 4.23 5.13 -3.03
C VAL A 215 3.21 5.75 -3.98
N ASN A 216 2.20 6.44 -3.46
CA ASN A 216 1.13 6.99 -4.30
C ASN A 216 1.66 8.20 -5.07
N ARG A 217 1.39 8.25 -6.38
CA ARG A 217 1.86 9.30 -7.29
C ARG A 217 1.27 10.67 -6.98
N PHE A 218 0.11 10.72 -6.35
CA PHE A 218 -0.54 11.97 -5.96
C PHE A 218 -0.04 12.50 -4.62
N GLY A 219 0.77 11.74 -3.89
CA GLY A 219 1.30 12.12 -2.58
C GLY A 219 0.28 11.97 -1.44
N ALA A 220 0.63 12.50 -0.28
CA ALA A 220 -0.20 12.47 0.91
C ALA A 220 -1.16 13.67 0.95
N PHE A 221 -2.38 13.45 1.46
CA PHE A 221 -3.33 14.51 1.70
C PHE A 221 -2.90 15.36 2.91
N GLY A 222 -2.70 16.65 2.68
CA GLY A 222 -2.16 17.58 3.68
C GLY A 222 -2.64 19.01 3.50
N PRO A 223 -3.95 19.30 3.65
CA PRO A 223 -4.52 20.63 3.46
C PRO A 223 -4.04 21.68 4.47
N HIS A 224 -3.32 21.26 5.50
CA HIS A 224 -2.73 22.13 6.53
C HIS A 224 -1.20 22.23 6.43
N GLY A 225 -0.62 21.84 5.28
CA GLY A 225 0.82 21.89 5.05
C GLY A 225 1.62 20.75 5.71
N HIS A 226 0.94 19.76 6.29
CA HIS A 226 1.52 18.52 6.79
C HIS A 226 0.60 17.34 6.41
N PRO A 227 1.13 16.11 6.25
CA PRO A 227 0.29 14.96 5.90
C PRO A 227 -0.65 14.60 7.06
N LEU A 228 -1.73 13.90 6.73
CA LEU A 228 -2.69 13.34 7.69
C LEU A 228 -2.53 11.82 7.74
N ALA A 229 -2.14 11.30 8.90
CA ALA A 229 -1.97 9.86 9.11
C ALA A 229 -3.30 9.11 9.10
N LEU A 230 -3.28 7.84 8.67
CA LEU A 230 -4.43 6.96 8.81
C LEU A 230 -4.55 6.50 10.27
N GLY A 231 -5.59 6.96 10.96
CA GLY A 231 -5.83 6.65 12.38
C GLY A 231 -6.08 5.17 12.67
N ALA A 232 -6.50 4.40 11.66
CA ALA A 232 -6.65 2.95 11.75
C ALA A 232 -5.31 2.20 11.80
N ILE A 233 -4.18 2.85 11.49
CA ILE A 233 -2.84 2.25 11.50
C ILE A 233 -2.11 2.73 12.76
N PRO A 234 -1.83 1.83 13.73
CA PRO A 234 -1.10 2.18 14.94
C PRO A 234 0.31 2.67 14.63
N ALA A 235 0.79 3.63 15.42
CA ALA A 235 2.18 4.06 15.40
C ALA A 235 2.62 4.55 16.79
N GLU A 236 3.89 4.35 17.09
CA GLU A 236 4.57 4.95 18.24
C GLU A 236 5.26 6.25 17.80
N ASP A 237 5.29 7.24 18.69
CA ASP A 237 5.98 8.52 18.47
C ASP A 237 5.57 9.21 17.14
N ARG A 238 4.29 9.09 16.78
CA ARG A 238 3.70 9.73 15.61
C ARG A 238 3.83 11.25 15.69
N THR A 239 4.30 11.86 14.60
CA THR A 239 4.58 13.31 14.55
C THR A 239 3.47 14.14 13.89
N VAL A 240 2.52 13.49 13.21
CA VAL A 240 1.43 14.14 12.48
C VAL A 240 0.05 13.75 13.01
N PRO A 241 -1.00 14.58 12.82
CA PRO A 241 -2.36 14.21 13.21
C PRO A 241 -2.83 12.96 12.47
N ALA A 242 -3.55 12.09 13.19
CA ALA A 242 -4.14 10.89 12.63
C ALA A 242 -5.67 11.02 12.62
N LEU A 243 -6.30 10.67 11.49
CA LEU A 243 -7.74 10.79 11.29
C LEU A 243 -8.35 9.46 10.84
N SER A 244 -9.61 9.23 11.21
CA SER A 244 -10.41 8.14 10.65
C SER A 244 -10.78 8.41 9.18
N GLN A 245 -11.18 7.38 8.44
CA GLN A 245 -11.67 7.53 7.06
C GLN A 245 -12.87 8.50 6.98
N VAL A 246 -13.79 8.43 7.95
CA VAL A 246 -14.96 9.33 7.98
C VAL A 246 -14.53 10.79 8.18
N GLU A 247 -13.54 11.06 9.03
CA GLU A 247 -13.00 12.42 9.22
C GLU A 247 -12.27 12.94 7.97
N LEU A 248 -11.46 12.09 7.33
CA LEU A 248 -10.77 12.40 6.08
C LEU A 248 -11.74 12.72 4.93
N LEU A 249 -12.78 11.90 4.77
CA LEU A 249 -13.85 12.11 3.78
C LEU A 249 -14.65 13.37 4.10
N ARG A 250 -14.95 13.65 5.36
CA ARG A 250 -15.63 14.89 5.77
C ARG A 250 -14.79 16.12 5.43
N LEU A 251 -13.49 16.09 5.70
CA LEU A 251 -12.57 17.18 5.35
C LEU A 251 -12.48 17.38 3.83
N THR A 252 -12.41 16.28 3.08
CA THR A 252 -12.45 16.31 1.61
C THR A 252 -13.75 16.93 1.09
N ALA A 253 -14.89 16.53 1.67
CA ALA A 253 -16.20 17.05 1.32
C ALA A 253 -16.32 18.55 1.62
N GLU A 254 -15.83 18.98 2.78
CA GLU A 254 -15.83 20.38 3.20
C GLU A 254 -15.01 21.26 2.25
N LEU A 255 -13.80 20.82 1.88
CA LEU A 255 -12.94 21.55 0.95
C LEU A 255 -13.48 21.58 -0.48
N THR A 256 -14.23 20.57 -0.89
CA THR A 256 -14.75 20.45 -2.26
C THR A 256 -16.12 21.12 -2.44
N TYR A 257 -17.00 20.98 -1.47
CA TYR A 257 -18.42 21.38 -1.59
C TYR A 257 -18.94 22.23 -0.43
N GLY A 258 -18.10 22.50 0.58
CA GLY A 258 -18.47 23.25 1.79
C GLY A 258 -18.96 22.36 2.94
N SER A 259 -19.03 22.95 4.13
CA SER A 259 -19.25 22.24 5.41
C SER A 259 -20.62 21.57 5.58
N ALA A 260 -21.55 21.79 4.65
CA ALA A 260 -22.87 21.16 4.67
C ALA A 260 -22.86 19.73 4.11
N VAL A 261 -21.82 19.35 3.35
CA VAL A 261 -21.72 18.03 2.73
C VAL A 261 -21.06 17.04 3.69
N THR A 262 -21.72 15.91 3.95
CA THR A 262 -21.21 14.85 4.82
C THR A 262 -20.24 13.92 4.07
N ALA A 263 -19.47 13.12 4.82
CA ALA A 263 -18.65 12.05 4.25
C ALA A 263 -19.48 11.07 3.40
N GLU A 264 -20.67 10.67 3.89
CA GLU A 264 -21.59 9.80 3.17
C GLU A 264 -22.06 10.43 1.85
N GLN A 265 -22.41 11.71 1.87
CA GLN A 265 -22.84 12.43 0.66
C GLN A 265 -21.71 12.56 -0.36
N LEU A 266 -20.45 12.73 0.08
CA LEU A 266 -19.29 12.70 -0.81
C LEU A 266 -19.16 11.32 -1.48
N VAL A 267 -19.21 10.23 -0.72
CA VAL A 267 -19.11 8.87 -1.26
C VAL A 267 -20.28 8.58 -2.20
N ARG A 268 -21.51 8.92 -1.81
CA ARG A 268 -22.69 8.80 -2.67
C ARG A 268 -22.50 9.53 -4.00
N ARG A 269 -22.03 10.78 -3.98
CA ARG A 269 -21.71 11.55 -5.19
C ARG A 269 -20.64 10.84 -6.04
N ALA A 270 -19.59 10.30 -5.44
CA ALA A 270 -18.54 9.57 -6.15
C ALA A 270 -19.01 8.26 -6.79
N PHE A 271 -20.10 7.66 -6.28
CA PHE A 271 -20.74 6.49 -6.87
C PHE A 271 -21.75 6.88 -7.95
N GLU A 272 -22.69 7.78 -7.64
CA GLU A 272 -23.80 8.14 -8.53
C GLU A 272 -23.38 9.11 -9.65
N ASN A 273 -22.36 9.94 -9.42
CA ASN A 273 -21.87 10.97 -10.34
C ASN A 273 -20.32 11.00 -10.38
N PRO A 274 -19.67 9.90 -10.79
CA PRO A 274 -18.22 9.73 -10.68
C PRO A 274 -17.42 10.77 -11.48
N ASN A 275 -17.86 11.14 -12.69
CA ASN A 275 -17.11 12.09 -13.52
C ASN A 275 -17.05 13.49 -12.88
N GLU A 276 -18.20 14.03 -12.47
CA GLU A 276 -18.29 15.35 -11.82
C GLU A 276 -17.56 15.35 -10.48
N THR A 277 -17.79 14.32 -9.67
CA THR A 277 -17.20 14.21 -8.34
C THR A 277 -15.70 13.98 -8.41
N GLY A 278 -15.25 13.08 -9.28
CA GLY A 278 -13.85 12.76 -9.49
C GLY A 278 -13.06 13.98 -9.94
N ALA A 279 -13.55 14.74 -10.91
CA ALA A 279 -12.89 15.96 -11.37
C ALA A 279 -12.76 17.02 -10.26
N ALA A 280 -13.85 17.27 -9.52
CA ALA A 280 -13.86 18.25 -8.43
C ALA A 280 -12.92 17.85 -7.28
N VAL A 281 -13.04 16.61 -6.81
CA VAL A 281 -12.23 16.08 -5.70
C VAL A 281 -10.75 16.02 -6.10
N THR A 282 -10.42 15.55 -7.32
CA THR A 282 -9.04 15.51 -7.80
C THR A 282 -8.40 16.89 -7.81
N GLY A 283 -9.14 17.93 -8.24
CA GLY A 283 -8.65 19.32 -8.22
C GLY A 283 -8.30 19.81 -6.80
N ILE A 284 -9.17 19.52 -5.83
CA ILE A 284 -8.95 19.88 -4.42
C ILE A 284 -7.79 19.08 -3.82
N MET A 285 -7.77 17.77 -4.01
CA MET A 285 -6.73 16.90 -3.48
C MET A 285 -5.35 17.30 -4.00
N ARG A 286 -5.23 17.55 -5.30
CA ARG A 286 -3.97 17.99 -5.92
C ARG A 286 -3.47 19.31 -5.39
N SER A 287 -4.37 20.24 -5.08
CA SER A 287 -4.00 21.54 -4.49
C SER A 287 -3.55 21.44 -3.03
N ASN A 288 -3.84 20.29 -2.40
CA ASN A 288 -3.58 20.01 -0.98
C ASN A 288 -2.72 18.75 -0.81
N SER A 289 -1.93 18.39 -1.82
CA SER A 289 -1.06 17.21 -1.77
C SER A 289 0.35 17.58 -1.32
N ILE A 290 0.97 16.64 -0.61
CA ILE A 290 2.38 16.69 -0.21
C ILE A 290 3.07 15.54 -0.95
N PRO A 291 3.93 15.84 -1.94
CA PRO A 291 4.71 14.83 -2.63
C PRO A 291 5.56 14.00 -1.67
N PHE A 292 5.78 12.74 -2.02
CA PHE A 292 6.71 11.90 -1.27
C PHE A 292 8.15 12.25 -1.64
N GLU A 293 8.94 12.65 -0.65
CA GLU A 293 10.36 12.99 -0.82
C GLU A 293 11.19 12.30 0.27
N SER A 294 12.15 11.47 -0.12
CA SER A 294 13.03 10.76 0.82
C SER A 294 14.34 10.38 0.12
N ASP A 295 15.48 10.64 0.77
CA ASP A 295 16.80 10.16 0.34
C ASP A 295 16.97 8.64 0.52
N ARG A 296 16.11 8.02 1.32
CA ARG A 296 16.03 6.58 1.56
C ARG A 296 15.13 5.85 0.55
N TRP A 297 14.63 6.53 -0.47
CA TRP A 297 13.80 5.95 -1.51
C TRP A 297 14.53 5.86 -2.84
N THR A 298 14.43 4.70 -3.48
CA THR A 298 14.88 4.50 -4.85
C THR A 298 13.70 4.00 -5.69
N PRO A 299 13.16 4.78 -6.64
CA PRO A 299 12.08 4.31 -7.50
C PRO A 299 12.57 3.22 -8.46
N TYR A 300 11.69 2.27 -8.81
CA TYR A 300 11.96 1.31 -9.88
C TYR A 300 12.20 2.05 -11.22
N PRO A 301 13.17 1.63 -12.06
CA PRO A 301 13.99 0.40 -11.98
C PRO A 301 15.35 0.63 -11.29
N GLY A 302 15.49 1.70 -10.51
CA GLY A 302 16.74 2.11 -9.87
C GLY A 302 17.81 2.67 -10.81
N PRO A 303 18.96 3.10 -10.26
CA PRO A 303 20.06 3.64 -11.04
C PRO A 303 20.63 2.57 -11.99
N GLY A 304 20.68 2.87 -13.29
CA GLY A 304 21.23 1.96 -14.31
C GLY A 304 20.24 0.98 -14.95
N GLY A 305 18.97 0.99 -14.51
CA GLY A 305 17.90 0.29 -15.22
C GLY A 305 17.71 0.90 -16.60
N ARG A 306 18.10 0.17 -17.64
CA ARG A 306 17.82 0.55 -19.03
C ARG A 306 16.30 0.52 -19.22
N SER A 307 15.71 1.62 -19.69
CA SER A 307 14.46 1.53 -20.47
C SER A 307 14.70 0.52 -21.60
N PRO A 308 13.83 -0.48 -21.80
CA PRO A 308 13.72 -1.06 -23.13
C PRO A 308 13.11 0.03 -24.02
N ALA A 309 13.89 0.45 -25.02
CA ALA A 309 13.58 1.42 -26.07
C ALA A 309 13.92 2.90 -25.78
N GLY A 310 14.91 3.38 -26.54
CA GLY A 310 14.80 4.68 -27.18
C GLY A 310 14.08 4.57 -28.52
#